data_AF-A0A7S2BF70-F1
#
_entry.id   AF-A0A7S2BF70-F1
#
_cell.length_a   1.000
_cell.length_b   1.000
_cell.length_c   1.000
_cell.angle_alpha   90.00
_cell.angle_beta   90.00
_cell.angle_gamma   90.00
#
_symmetry.space_group_name_H-M   'P 1'
#
loop_
_entity.id
_entity.type
_entity.pdbx_description
1 polymer ?
#
loop_
_entity_poly.entity_id
_entity_poly.type
_entity_poly.pdbx_seq_one_letter_code
_entity_poly.pdbx_strand_id
1 'polypeptide(L)'
;GQCEAFGSYYSCEIDICHSCPQGTYSILSGAVSESACIPCGTGTFSNESASKACSVCGAGYYTSDVASDTDGSGVPSGASFCVACPPGKYGQTGSSYVCTDCAAGYSSSSGSENCTACAVGKFARYSGTADCGDCEKGRSANTLVAAVRCDKCNFPLTSWKGATNCSICEDNYYIEDNACYPCPQNGICLWGASRNTAITNIEVEREFWRVGPSYSSILPCISNPAACVGGNYSSEWGYCQENAGGPYCMICEKGYFREGESCEKCGSEGDLIFQLCVALGLLILFVMMVITFRHLRTHGYRIIDLFSSVKMDNVLEWYHLVKPKFKINVVFSQIASDFPGQFPFQYPELFTRISNELSSIFSLGFIAFLPEECVWDARKDRYYRTLLAVTSAPLVVVAMGIFLYTTRRSWIRKSTANKKEAEMKVENLYTFAMEAFLAFTYIIFVPCSQATLAYFACTEEVEGLHSFLEIDATTECWSSHEYKLWLPYALAMVFVYPFGIPFLYLSLLRRHRDGIDPIVPSTGMRGRMTQDAMNTHKAIDIRHKNRAIKPMTFLFDAYEPQFWWW
;
A
#
# COMPACT_ATOMS: atom_id res chain seq x y z
N GLY A 1 19.77 -15.12 -105.30
CA GLY A 1 18.93 -13.93 -105.06
C GLY A 1 19.63 -12.98 -104.12
N GLN A 2 19.17 -11.73 -104.03
CA GLN A 2 19.56 -10.76 -102.99
C GLN A 2 18.26 -10.27 -102.31
N CYS A 3 18.26 -10.20 -100.99
CA CYS A 3 17.11 -9.69 -100.23
C CYS A 3 17.16 -8.17 -100.13
N GLU A 4 16.25 -7.46 -100.78
CA GLU A 4 16.21 -5.97 -100.75
C GLU A 4 15.71 -5.41 -99.39
N ALA A 5 15.18 -6.26 -98.51
CA ALA A 5 14.68 -5.88 -97.20
C ALA A 5 15.80 -5.87 -96.13
N PHE A 6 15.95 -4.76 -95.41
CA PHE A 6 16.83 -4.66 -94.24
C PHE A 6 16.42 -5.64 -93.13
N GLY A 7 17.40 -6.11 -92.36
CA GLY A 7 17.17 -7.09 -91.29
C GLY A 7 16.93 -8.53 -91.78
N SER A 8 17.10 -8.83 -93.06
CA SER A 8 16.91 -10.18 -93.62
C SER A 8 18.13 -10.68 -94.38
N TYR A 9 18.30 -12.00 -94.47
CA TYR A 9 19.33 -12.66 -95.26
C TYR A 9 18.72 -13.67 -96.24
N TYR A 10 19.37 -13.87 -97.37
CA TYR A 10 18.98 -14.83 -98.39
C TYR A 10 19.62 -16.20 -98.11
N SER A 11 18.83 -17.29 -98.13
CA SER A 11 19.35 -18.66 -98.05
C SER A 11 19.29 -19.35 -99.42
N CYS A 12 20.44 -19.82 -99.91
CA CYS A 12 20.55 -20.55 -101.18
C CYS A 12 19.84 -21.91 -101.17
N GLU A 13 19.50 -22.46 -100.00
CA GLU A 13 18.84 -23.78 -99.88
C GLU A 13 17.33 -23.73 -100.21
N ILE A 14 16.69 -22.56 -100.10
CA ILE A 14 15.23 -22.43 -100.20
C ILE A 14 14.73 -21.18 -100.96
N ASP A 15 15.62 -20.41 -101.59
CA ASP A 15 15.29 -19.28 -102.49
C ASP A 15 14.33 -18.22 -101.89
N ILE A 16 14.36 -18.07 -100.55
CA ILE A 16 13.48 -17.19 -99.76
C ILE A 16 14.33 -16.30 -98.83
N CYS A 17 13.82 -15.11 -98.52
CA CYS A 17 14.41 -14.19 -97.53
C CYS A 17 14.00 -14.59 -96.10
N HIS A 18 14.99 -14.85 -95.25
CA HIS A 18 14.80 -15.09 -93.82
C HIS A 18 15.09 -13.83 -93.02
N SER A 19 14.19 -13.48 -92.11
CA SER A 19 14.44 -12.44 -91.11
C SER A 19 15.58 -12.86 -90.19
N CYS A 20 16.49 -11.94 -89.87
CA CYS A 20 17.45 -12.15 -88.79
C CYS A 20 16.69 -12.49 -87.50
N PRO A 21 17.10 -13.55 -86.77
CA PRO A 21 16.46 -13.97 -85.53
C PRO A 21 16.63 -12.90 -84.44
N GLN A 22 15.82 -13.01 -83.38
CA GLN A 22 15.95 -12.15 -82.20
C GLN A 22 17.39 -12.18 -81.65
N GLY A 23 17.81 -11.07 -81.06
CA GLY A 23 19.19 -10.90 -80.60
C GLY A 23 20.22 -10.55 -81.67
N THR A 24 19.80 -10.45 -82.94
CA THR A 24 20.68 -10.06 -84.06
C THR A 24 20.05 -8.96 -84.92
N TYR A 25 20.86 -8.20 -85.65
CA TYR A 25 20.41 -7.15 -86.58
C TYR A 25 21.25 -7.15 -87.86
N SER A 26 20.73 -6.58 -88.93
CA SER A 26 21.51 -6.35 -90.16
C SER A 26 21.21 -4.99 -90.77
N ILE A 27 22.28 -4.24 -91.05
CA ILE A 27 22.23 -2.94 -91.74
C ILE A 27 22.40 -3.06 -93.26
N LEU A 28 22.72 -4.26 -93.77
CA LEU A 28 23.01 -4.49 -95.18
C LEU A 28 21.73 -4.91 -95.91
N SER A 29 21.32 -4.12 -96.90
CA SER A 29 20.37 -4.56 -97.93
C SER A 29 21.10 -5.50 -98.90
N GLY A 30 20.58 -6.70 -99.13
CA GLY A 30 21.14 -7.69 -100.05
C GLY A 30 22.01 -8.78 -99.40
N ALA A 31 21.90 -9.01 -98.08
CA ALA A 31 22.65 -10.05 -97.40
C ALA A 31 22.41 -11.46 -97.99
N VAL A 32 23.49 -12.20 -98.22
CA VAL A 32 23.48 -13.51 -98.93
C VAL A 32 23.71 -14.72 -98.02
N SER A 33 23.82 -14.50 -96.70
CA SER A 33 24.02 -15.58 -95.71
C SER A 33 23.63 -15.13 -94.31
N GLU A 34 23.33 -16.08 -93.43
CA GLU A 34 22.98 -15.85 -92.02
C GLU A 34 24.08 -15.12 -91.24
N SER A 35 25.34 -15.29 -91.63
CA SER A 35 26.49 -14.57 -91.05
C SER A 35 26.44 -13.05 -91.23
N ALA A 36 25.50 -12.53 -92.01
CA ALA A 36 25.24 -11.10 -92.13
C ALA A 36 24.42 -10.54 -90.96
N CYS A 37 23.78 -11.40 -90.16
CA CYS A 37 23.10 -11.00 -88.93
C CYS A 37 24.15 -10.82 -87.82
N ILE A 38 24.34 -9.58 -87.39
CA ILE A 38 25.31 -9.19 -86.36
C ILE A 38 24.62 -9.33 -85.00
N PRO A 39 25.21 -10.06 -84.02
CA PRO A 39 24.64 -10.15 -82.68
C PRO A 39 24.64 -8.79 -82.00
N CYS A 40 23.60 -8.50 -81.23
CA CYS A 40 23.55 -7.30 -80.40
C CYS A 40 24.72 -7.31 -79.42
N GLY A 41 25.45 -6.20 -79.37
CA GLY A 41 26.59 -6.02 -78.46
C GLY A 41 26.14 -5.82 -77.01
N THR A 42 27.11 -5.74 -76.09
CA THR A 42 26.88 -5.58 -74.65
C THR A 42 25.91 -4.43 -74.35
N GLY A 43 24.87 -4.70 -73.54
CA GLY A 43 23.90 -3.70 -73.13
C GLY A 43 22.87 -3.31 -74.21
N THR A 44 22.83 -4.03 -75.34
CA THR A 44 21.83 -3.85 -76.40
C THR A 44 21.08 -5.15 -76.69
N PHE A 45 19.82 -5.04 -77.11
CA PHE A 45 18.95 -6.19 -77.39
C PHE A 45 18.10 -5.99 -78.65
N SER A 46 17.56 -7.08 -79.18
CA SER A 46 16.58 -7.06 -80.27
C SER A 46 15.49 -8.10 -80.04
N ASN A 47 14.29 -7.65 -79.67
CA ASN A 47 13.13 -8.51 -79.40
C ASN A 47 12.29 -8.81 -80.66
N GLU A 48 12.54 -8.14 -81.78
CA GLU A 48 11.84 -8.35 -83.04
C GLU A 48 12.75 -9.07 -84.04
N SER A 49 12.15 -9.98 -84.82
CA SER A 49 12.79 -10.55 -86.00
C SER A 49 12.85 -9.50 -87.12
N ALA A 50 13.92 -9.52 -87.92
CA ALA A 50 14.23 -8.52 -88.96
C ALA A 50 14.59 -7.10 -88.45
N SER A 51 15.25 -7.04 -87.30
CA SER A 51 15.71 -5.76 -86.77
C SER A 51 16.83 -5.12 -87.60
N LYS A 52 16.77 -3.79 -87.71
CA LYS A 52 17.78 -2.96 -88.41
C LYS A 52 18.86 -2.41 -87.48
N ALA A 53 18.61 -2.45 -86.16
CA ALA A 53 19.53 -1.96 -85.14
C ALA A 53 19.14 -2.54 -83.77
N CYS A 54 20.12 -2.71 -82.88
CA CYS A 54 19.83 -3.10 -81.50
C CYS A 54 19.41 -1.90 -80.67
N SER A 55 18.43 -2.11 -79.78
CA SER A 55 17.98 -1.11 -78.81
C SER A 55 18.82 -1.20 -77.54
N VAL A 56 19.14 -0.05 -76.93
CA VAL A 56 19.88 -0.01 -75.67
C VAL A 56 18.95 -0.37 -74.52
N CYS A 57 19.42 -1.21 -73.59
CA CYS A 57 18.72 -1.41 -72.32
C CYS A 57 18.81 -0.15 -71.45
N GLY A 58 17.65 0.37 -71.05
CA GLY A 58 17.55 1.51 -70.14
C GLY A 58 18.10 1.21 -68.75
N ALA A 59 18.29 2.25 -67.94
CA ALA A 59 18.69 2.08 -66.55
C ALA A 59 17.66 1.24 -65.78
N GLY A 60 18.15 0.42 -64.85
CA GLY A 60 17.35 -0.57 -64.14
C GLY A 60 17.11 -1.89 -64.88
N TYR A 61 17.59 -2.03 -66.12
CA TYR A 61 17.43 -3.24 -66.93
C TYR A 61 18.78 -3.82 -67.37
N TYR A 62 18.79 -5.12 -67.66
CA TYR A 62 19.94 -5.87 -68.18
C TYR A 62 19.54 -6.74 -69.37
N THR A 63 20.52 -7.11 -70.19
CA THR A 63 20.30 -7.90 -71.40
C THR A 63 20.26 -9.40 -71.10
N SER A 64 19.21 -10.09 -71.57
CA SER A 64 19.04 -11.55 -71.39
C SER A 64 18.45 -12.21 -72.63
N ASP A 65 18.73 -13.50 -72.82
CA ASP A 65 18.09 -14.33 -73.85
C ASP A 65 16.75 -14.90 -73.40
N VAL A 66 16.41 -14.74 -72.12
CA VAL A 66 15.16 -15.23 -71.52
C VAL A 66 14.37 -14.05 -70.96
N ALA A 67 13.12 -13.89 -71.40
CA ALA A 67 12.27 -12.77 -70.97
C ALA A 67 11.95 -12.76 -69.45
N SER A 68 12.01 -13.92 -68.78
CA SER A 68 11.71 -14.11 -67.36
C SER A 68 12.96 -14.35 -66.51
N ASP A 69 14.12 -13.84 -66.95
CA ASP A 69 15.37 -13.99 -66.21
C ASP A 69 15.31 -13.22 -64.87
N THR A 70 15.80 -13.85 -63.80
CA THR A 70 15.69 -13.34 -62.42
C THR A 70 17.01 -13.33 -61.66
N ASP A 71 18.11 -13.76 -62.28
CA ASP A 71 19.39 -13.84 -61.59
C ASP A 71 20.22 -12.54 -61.72
N GLY A 72 19.92 -11.73 -62.75
CA GLY A 72 20.66 -10.50 -63.04
C GLY A 72 22.06 -10.71 -63.59
N SER A 73 22.41 -11.91 -64.07
CA SER A 73 23.73 -12.25 -64.64
C SER A 73 23.85 -11.81 -66.10
N GLY A 74 22.75 -11.97 -66.85
CA GLY A 74 22.58 -11.56 -68.24
C GLY A 74 23.59 -12.13 -69.24
N VAL A 75 23.50 -11.68 -70.49
CA VAL A 75 24.33 -12.15 -71.60
C VAL A 75 25.08 -10.98 -72.27
N PRO A 76 26.40 -11.13 -72.53
CA PRO A 76 27.22 -10.05 -73.08
C PRO A 76 27.01 -9.81 -74.57
N SER A 77 26.43 -10.76 -75.31
CA SER A 77 26.17 -10.63 -76.75
C SER A 77 24.97 -11.47 -77.18
N GLY A 78 24.21 -11.01 -78.16
CA GLY A 78 23.11 -11.77 -78.76
C GLY A 78 21.77 -11.66 -78.03
N ALA A 79 21.61 -10.69 -77.13
CA ALA A 79 20.46 -10.61 -76.24
C ALA A 79 19.13 -10.37 -76.96
N SER A 80 18.14 -11.22 -76.68
CA SER A 80 16.79 -11.11 -77.25
C SER A 80 15.86 -10.19 -76.43
N PHE A 81 16.10 -10.06 -75.13
CA PHE A 81 15.23 -9.33 -74.20
C PHE A 81 16.00 -8.34 -73.32
N CYS A 82 15.25 -7.35 -72.83
CA CYS A 82 15.69 -6.42 -71.81
C CYS A 82 14.85 -6.66 -70.55
N VAL A 83 15.47 -7.16 -69.49
CA VAL A 83 14.76 -7.62 -68.28
C VAL A 83 15.11 -6.71 -67.11
N ALA A 84 14.14 -6.42 -66.24
CA ALA A 84 14.35 -5.58 -65.08
C ALA A 84 15.31 -6.27 -64.10
N CYS A 85 16.28 -5.53 -63.54
CA CYS A 85 17.17 -6.07 -62.53
C CYS A 85 16.36 -6.60 -61.34
N PRO A 86 16.70 -7.79 -60.81
CA PRO A 86 16.00 -8.36 -59.66
C PRO A 86 16.21 -7.48 -58.41
N PRO A 87 15.29 -7.53 -57.42
CA PRO A 87 15.43 -6.80 -56.16
C PRO A 87 16.79 -7.05 -55.49
N GLY A 88 17.38 -6.00 -54.93
CA GLY A 88 18.71 -6.03 -54.34
C GLY A 88 19.85 -5.84 -55.35
N LYS A 89 19.55 -5.73 -56.64
CA LYS A 89 20.50 -5.34 -57.69
C LYS A 89 20.05 -4.09 -58.44
N TYR A 90 20.97 -3.45 -59.16
CA TYR A 90 20.69 -2.27 -59.99
C TYR A 90 21.43 -2.33 -61.33
N GLY A 91 20.90 -1.64 -62.34
CA GLY A 91 21.49 -1.57 -63.68
C GLY A 91 21.73 -0.12 -64.10
N GLN A 92 22.95 0.18 -64.56
CA GLN A 92 23.30 1.52 -65.04
C GLN A 92 23.00 1.69 -66.52
N THR A 93 22.67 2.91 -66.96
CA THR A 93 22.34 3.20 -68.36
C THR A 93 23.54 2.95 -69.28
N GLY A 94 23.31 2.26 -70.40
CA GLY A 94 24.19 2.34 -71.58
C GLY A 94 25.30 1.29 -71.71
N SER A 95 25.42 0.29 -70.83
CA SER A 95 26.33 -0.87 -71.02
C SER A 95 26.10 -2.04 -70.04
N SER A 96 25.10 -2.00 -69.15
CA SER A 96 24.90 -3.05 -68.14
C SER A 96 24.29 -4.30 -68.78
N TYR A 97 25.13 -5.27 -69.17
CA TYR A 97 24.66 -6.61 -69.51
C TYR A 97 24.39 -7.45 -68.26
N VAL A 98 24.89 -7.01 -67.10
CA VAL A 98 24.77 -7.65 -65.78
C VAL A 98 24.26 -6.62 -64.77
N CYS A 99 23.45 -7.05 -63.81
CA CYS A 99 23.03 -6.22 -62.68
C CYS A 99 24.08 -6.28 -61.56
N THR A 100 24.34 -5.13 -60.94
CA THR A 100 25.28 -5.03 -59.83
C THR A 100 24.55 -5.16 -58.50
N ASP A 101 25.09 -5.94 -57.56
CA ASP A 101 24.53 -6.06 -56.22
C ASP A 101 24.58 -4.73 -55.47
N CYS A 102 23.49 -4.42 -54.75
CA CYS A 102 23.51 -3.34 -53.77
C CYS A 102 24.50 -3.66 -52.65
N ALA A 103 25.34 -2.70 -52.29
CA ALA A 103 26.25 -2.83 -51.17
C ALA A 103 25.49 -3.05 -49.86
N ALA A 104 26.14 -3.63 -48.85
CA ALA A 104 25.57 -3.74 -47.51
C ALA A 104 25.17 -2.34 -46.99
N GLY A 105 24.03 -2.26 -46.31
CA GLY A 105 23.38 -1.00 -45.95
C GLY A 105 22.46 -0.42 -47.03
N TYR A 106 22.38 -1.02 -48.21
CA TYR A 106 21.52 -0.55 -49.30
C TYR A 106 20.58 -1.65 -49.80
N SER A 107 19.44 -1.24 -50.36
CA SER A 107 18.44 -2.10 -50.97
C SER A 107 17.97 -1.53 -52.31
N SER A 108 17.31 -2.32 -53.13
CA SER A 108 16.66 -1.84 -54.34
C SER A 108 15.42 -2.67 -54.68
N SER A 109 14.39 -2.01 -55.20
CA SER A 109 13.26 -2.69 -55.81
C SER A 109 13.62 -3.23 -57.20
N SER A 110 12.80 -4.12 -57.75
CA SER A 110 12.95 -4.58 -59.14
C SER A 110 13.03 -3.39 -60.10
N GLY A 111 13.94 -3.44 -61.07
CA GLY A 111 14.09 -2.39 -62.09
C GLY A 111 14.74 -1.09 -61.61
N SER A 112 15.46 -1.11 -60.48
CA SER A 112 16.08 0.12 -59.94
C SER A 112 17.35 0.53 -60.67
N GLU A 113 17.48 1.83 -60.93
CA GLU A 113 18.68 2.42 -61.53
C GLU A 113 19.84 2.58 -60.54
N ASN A 114 19.52 2.73 -59.26
CA ASN A 114 20.47 2.89 -58.16
C ASN A 114 19.94 2.23 -56.88
N CYS A 115 20.84 1.87 -55.97
CA CYS A 115 20.45 1.37 -54.66
C CYS A 115 20.10 2.50 -53.70
N THR A 116 19.04 2.30 -52.91
CA THR A 116 18.62 3.21 -51.85
C THR A 116 19.22 2.78 -50.51
N ALA A 117 19.73 3.73 -49.77
CA ALA A 117 20.30 3.46 -48.45
C ALA A 117 19.19 3.11 -47.45
N CYS A 118 19.44 2.13 -46.58
CA CYS A 118 18.49 1.76 -45.54
C CYS A 118 18.21 2.95 -44.62
N ALA A 119 16.94 3.28 -44.45
CA ALA A 119 16.48 4.30 -43.51
C ALA A 119 16.90 3.95 -42.08
N VAL A 120 17.00 4.97 -41.22
CA VAL A 120 17.26 4.78 -39.79
C VAL A 120 16.26 3.79 -39.19
N GLY A 121 16.72 2.98 -38.22
CA GLY A 121 15.93 1.88 -37.66
C GLY A 121 15.88 0.61 -38.52
N LYS A 122 16.42 0.63 -39.75
CA LYS A 122 16.55 -0.54 -40.63
C LYS A 122 18.00 -0.83 -40.99
N PHE A 123 18.28 -2.06 -41.40
CA PHE A 123 19.61 -2.51 -41.80
C PHE A 123 19.59 -3.48 -42.98
N ALA A 124 20.70 -3.55 -43.72
CA ALA A 124 20.94 -4.57 -44.73
C ALA A 124 22.33 -5.19 -44.49
N ARG A 125 22.35 -6.42 -43.97
CA ARG A 125 23.60 -7.08 -43.54
C ARG A 125 24.49 -7.52 -44.68
N TYR A 126 23.89 -7.95 -45.79
CA TYR A 126 24.59 -8.57 -46.91
C TYR A 126 24.40 -7.74 -48.18
N SER A 127 25.34 -7.85 -49.11
CA SER A 127 25.14 -7.33 -50.45
C SER A 127 24.01 -8.07 -51.16
N GLY A 128 23.33 -7.41 -52.10
CA GLY A 128 22.20 -8.01 -52.82
C GLY A 128 20.90 -8.10 -52.00
N THR A 129 20.82 -7.40 -50.85
CA THR A 129 19.63 -7.40 -50.01
C THR A 129 18.46 -6.69 -50.73
N ALA A 130 17.36 -7.41 -50.92
CA ALA A 130 16.17 -6.89 -51.60
C ALA A 130 15.43 -5.80 -50.81
N ASP A 131 15.36 -5.93 -49.47
CA ASP A 131 14.68 -4.98 -48.59
C ASP A 131 15.42 -4.85 -47.25
N CYS A 132 15.41 -3.64 -46.69
CA CYS A 132 16.02 -3.35 -45.41
C CYS A 132 15.17 -3.91 -44.26
N GLY A 133 15.77 -4.79 -43.46
CA GLY A 133 15.13 -5.38 -42.28
C GLY A 133 15.05 -4.40 -41.12
N ASP A 134 13.96 -4.44 -40.36
CA ASP A 134 13.84 -3.65 -39.13
C ASP A 134 14.78 -4.16 -38.05
N CYS A 135 15.35 -3.25 -37.25
CA CYS A 135 16.02 -3.65 -36.03
C CYS A 135 15.05 -4.35 -35.07
N GLU A 136 15.45 -5.49 -34.54
CA GLU A 136 14.68 -6.19 -33.51
C GLU A 136 14.66 -5.41 -32.19
N LYS A 137 13.73 -5.78 -31.29
CA LYS A 137 13.64 -5.23 -29.92
C LYS A 137 15.00 -5.29 -29.22
N GLY A 138 15.35 -4.22 -28.51
CA GLY A 138 16.63 -4.09 -27.78
C GLY A 138 17.83 -3.77 -28.67
N ARG A 139 17.61 -3.43 -29.94
CA ARG A 139 18.62 -2.93 -30.88
C ARG A 139 18.15 -1.68 -31.61
N SER A 140 19.08 -0.82 -32.00
CA SER A 140 18.77 0.38 -32.78
C SER A 140 19.79 0.60 -33.90
N ALA A 141 19.38 1.37 -34.91
CA ALA A 141 20.26 1.80 -35.99
C ALA A 141 20.12 3.31 -36.19
N ASN A 142 21.04 4.07 -35.61
CA ASN A 142 21.07 5.54 -35.68
C ASN A 142 22.08 6.08 -36.69
N THR A 143 22.92 5.22 -37.29
CA THR A 143 23.88 5.65 -38.30
C THR A 143 23.14 6.31 -39.46
N LEU A 144 23.59 7.52 -39.82
CA LEU A 144 23.00 8.50 -40.74
C LEU A 144 22.76 7.96 -42.17
N VAL A 145 21.86 6.98 -42.30
CA VAL A 145 21.53 6.18 -43.49
C VAL A 145 22.59 5.10 -43.81
N ALA A 146 22.14 3.95 -44.35
CA ALA A 146 22.95 2.78 -44.74
C ALA A 146 23.53 1.90 -43.60
N ALA A 147 22.73 1.61 -42.56
CA ALA A 147 23.18 0.71 -41.50
C ALA A 147 23.37 -0.74 -42.00
N VAL A 148 24.55 -1.32 -41.73
CA VAL A 148 24.87 -2.73 -42.05
C VAL A 148 24.40 -3.69 -40.93
N ARG A 149 24.28 -3.18 -39.70
CA ARG A 149 23.81 -3.94 -38.53
C ARG A 149 23.11 -3.03 -37.55
N CYS A 150 22.30 -3.60 -36.68
CA CYS A 150 21.73 -2.91 -35.53
C CYS A 150 22.64 -3.05 -34.30
N ASP A 151 22.90 -1.93 -33.65
CA ASP A 151 23.68 -1.86 -32.41
C ASP A 151 22.80 -2.25 -31.23
N LYS A 152 23.35 -3.03 -30.30
CA LYS A 152 22.64 -3.49 -29.10
C LYS A 152 22.49 -2.32 -28.13
N CYS A 153 21.33 -2.20 -27.51
CA CYS A 153 21.14 -1.25 -26.42
C CYS A 153 21.95 -1.64 -25.18
N ASN A 154 22.51 -0.63 -24.51
CA ASN A 154 23.20 -0.81 -23.24
C ASN A 154 22.17 -0.89 -22.12
N PHE A 155 22.17 -2.00 -21.40
CA PHE A 155 21.32 -2.19 -20.23
C PHE A 155 21.52 -1.06 -19.20
N PRO A 156 20.45 -0.51 -18.58
CA PRO A 156 19.04 -0.95 -18.60
C PRO A 156 18.17 -0.36 -19.72
N LEU A 157 18.76 0.28 -20.74
CA LEU A 157 18.02 0.79 -21.89
C LEU A 157 17.75 -0.30 -22.94
N THR A 158 16.62 -0.16 -23.61
CA THR A 158 16.07 -1.05 -24.64
C THR A 158 15.37 -0.23 -25.73
N SER A 159 14.79 -0.90 -26.73
CA SER A 159 14.20 -0.24 -27.90
C SER A 159 13.07 -1.06 -28.53
N TRP A 160 12.17 -0.38 -29.26
CA TRP A 160 11.12 -1.02 -30.07
C TRP A 160 11.69 -1.64 -31.35
N LYS A 161 10.89 -2.47 -32.02
CA LYS A 161 11.20 -2.92 -33.39
C LYS A 161 11.28 -1.70 -34.32
N GLY A 162 12.36 -1.59 -35.09
CA GLY A 162 12.61 -0.48 -36.02
C GLY A 162 13.06 0.82 -35.35
N ALA A 163 13.47 0.78 -34.08
CA ALA A 163 13.86 1.98 -33.36
C ALA A 163 15.18 2.58 -33.85
N THR A 164 15.24 3.91 -33.88
CA THR A 164 16.43 4.68 -34.26
C THR A 164 17.38 4.92 -33.09
N ASN A 165 16.88 4.86 -31.85
CA ASN A 165 17.68 5.00 -30.64
C ASN A 165 17.21 4.03 -29.53
N CYS A 166 18.05 3.90 -28.50
CA CYS A 166 17.71 3.19 -27.26
C CYS A 166 17.23 4.22 -26.25
N SER A 167 15.92 4.28 -26.04
CA SER A 167 15.27 5.30 -25.20
C SER A 167 14.24 4.73 -24.23
N ILE A 168 14.10 3.41 -24.18
CA ILE A 168 13.10 2.72 -23.37
C ILE A 168 13.81 2.02 -22.22
N CYS A 169 13.19 1.94 -21.05
CA CYS A 169 13.72 1.15 -19.95
C CYS A 169 13.22 -0.29 -20.04
N GLU A 170 14.08 -1.26 -19.73
CA GLU A 170 13.69 -2.68 -19.65
C GLU A 170 12.66 -2.92 -18.52
N ASP A 171 12.07 -4.12 -18.46
CA ASP A 171 11.13 -4.49 -17.40
C ASP A 171 11.76 -4.30 -16.01
N ASN A 172 10.95 -3.84 -15.05
CA ASN A 172 11.38 -3.46 -13.70
C ASN A 172 12.28 -2.22 -13.64
N TYR A 173 12.25 -1.36 -14.65
CA TYR A 173 12.87 -0.03 -14.61
C TYR A 173 11.86 1.04 -15.01
N TYR A 174 11.94 2.21 -14.37
CA TYR A 174 11.18 3.39 -14.74
C TYR A 174 12.10 4.48 -15.26
N ILE A 175 11.57 5.42 -16.06
CA ILE A 175 12.33 6.54 -16.61
C ILE A 175 12.11 7.82 -15.82
N GLU A 176 13.20 8.52 -15.53
CA GLU A 176 13.24 9.85 -14.92
C GLU A 176 14.47 10.60 -15.46
N ASP A 177 14.30 11.84 -15.93
CA ASP A 177 15.36 12.64 -16.54
C ASP A 177 16.18 11.92 -17.65
N ASN A 178 15.50 11.16 -18.51
CA ASN A 178 16.10 10.31 -19.56
C ASN A 178 17.06 9.21 -19.05
N ALA A 179 17.06 8.92 -17.76
CA ALA A 179 17.77 7.80 -17.14
C ALA A 179 16.78 6.76 -16.63
N CYS A 180 17.21 5.49 -16.63
CA CYS A 180 16.40 4.38 -16.13
C CYS A 180 16.83 4.02 -14.71
N TYR A 181 15.88 4.00 -13.79
CA TYR A 181 16.06 3.65 -12.39
C TYR A 181 15.33 2.34 -12.08
N PRO A 182 15.85 1.53 -11.13
CA PRO A 182 15.19 0.29 -10.74
C PRO A 182 13.80 0.57 -10.18
N CYS A 183 12.83 -0.28 -10.51
CA CYS A 183 11.48 -0.15 -10.00
C CYS A 183 11.47 -0.24 -8.46
N PRO A 184 10.77 0.67 -7.77
CA PRO A 184 10.62 0.59 -6.33
C PRO A 184 9.92 -0.71 -5.91
N GLN A 185 10.21 -1.19 -4.71
CA GLN A 185 9.56 -2.38 -4.15
C GLN A 185 8.03 -2.18 -4.10
N ASN A 186 7.27 -3.22 -4.46
CA ASN A 186 5.80 -3.21 -4.55
C ASN A 186 5.23 -2.22 -5.59
N GLY A 187 6.09 -1.69 -6.46
CA GLY A 187 5.73 -0.96 -7.66
C GLY A 187 5.74 -1.87 -8.89
N ILE A 188 4.79 -1.65 -9.78
CA ILE A 188 4.65 -2.36 -11.05
C ILE A 188 5.17 -1.44 -12.16
N CYS A 189 6.41 -1.68 -12.58
CA CYS A 189 7.03 -0.99 -13.71
C CYS A 189 7.09 -1.91 -14.93
N LEU A 190 5.95 -2.04 -15.61
CA LEU A 190 5.84 -2.73 -16.89
C LEU A 190 5.82 -1.69 -18.01
N TRP A 191 6.73 -1.81 -18.97
CA TRP A 191 6.69 -0.99 -20.17
C TRP A 191 5.79 -1.68 -21.21
N GLY A 192 4.59 -1.13 -21.41
CA GLY A 192 3.66 -1.61 -22.44
C GLY A 192 4.09 -1.18 -23.84
N ALA A 193 3.59 -1.87 -24.88
CA ALA A 193 3.99 -1.84 -26.30
C ALA A 193 4.17 -0.48 -27.03
N SER A 194 4.01 0.66 -26.35
CA SER A 194 4.16 2.00 -26.94
C SER A 194 4.72 3.11 -26.03
N ARG A 195 4.96 2.92 -24.71
CA ARG A 195 5.48 3.99 -23.82
C ARG A 195 6.32 3.47 -22.65
N ASN A 196 7.25 4.31 -22.18
CA ASN A 196 8.01 4.09 -20.95
C ASN A 196 7.13 4.30 -19.71
N THR A 197 7.40 3.55 -18.65
CA THR A 197 6.86 3.85 -17.31
C THR A 197 7.61 5.04 -16.74
N ALA A 198 6.96 6.19 -16.65
CA ALA A 198 7.49 7.35 -15.91
C ALA A 198 7.19 7.19 -14.40
N ILE A 199 7.97 7.85 -13.54
CA ILE A 199 7.74 7.83 -12.07
C ILE A 199 6.27 8.12 -11.70
N THR A 200 5.65 9.08 -12.39
CA THR A 200 4.25 9.48 -12.17
C THR A 200 3.23 8.38 -12.46
N ASN A 201 3.59 7.45 -13.35
CA ASN A 201 2.69 6.42 -13.87
C ASN A 201 3.04 5.02 -13.36
N ILE A 202 3.91 4.90 -12.35
CA ILE A 202 4.15 3.62 -11.69
C ILE A 202 2.82 3.16 -11.09
N GLU A 203 2.43 1.92 -11.36
CA GLU A 203 1.28 1.31 -10.70
C GLU A 203 1.73 0.72 -9.37
N VAL A 204 0.88 0.80 -8.34
CA VAL A 204 1.18 0.31 -7.00
C VAL A 204 0.43 -0.99 -6.76
N GLU A 205 1.06 -1.98 -6.12
CA GLU A 205 0.38 -3.22 -5.75
C GLU A 205 -0.75 -2.97 -4.72
N ARG A 206 -1.70 -3.91 -4.61
CA ARG A 206 -2.74 -3.85 -3.56
C ARG A 206 -2.09 -3.91 -2.19
N GLU A 207 -2.74 -3.30 -1.19
CA GLU A 207 -2.23 -3.16 0.19
C GLU A 207 -1.08 -2.15 0.35
N PHE A 208 -0.67 -1.49 -0.74
CA PHE A 208 0.36 -0.47 -0.73
C PHE A 208 -0.16 0.89 -1.18
N TRP A 209 0.50 1.93 -0.71
CA TRP A 209 0.16 3.33 -0.97
C TRP A 209 1.43 4.15 -1.18
N ARG A 210 1.33 5.22 -1.97
CA ARG A 210 2.40 6.21 -2.12
C ARG A 210 1.87 7.63 -1.93
N VAL A 211 2.74 8.50 -1.42
CA VAL A 211 2.43 9.91 -1.07
C VAL A 211 1.88 10.69 -2.26
N GLY A 212 2.42 10.41 -3.44
CA GLY A 212 2.00 11.05 -4.67
C GLY A 212 2.75 10.48 -5.85
N PRO A 213 2.42 10.92 -7.07
CA PRO A 213 2.98 10.36 -8.29
C PRO A 213 4.48 10.61 -8.48
N SER A 214 5.03 11.67 -7.90
CA SER A 214 6.44 12.03 -8.09
C SER A 214 7.40 11.35 -7.10
N TYR A 215 6.90 10.52 -6.18
CA TYR A 215 7.72 9.90 -5.14
C TYR A 215 7.93 8.41 -5.43
N SER A 216 9.16 7.93 -5.26
CA SER A 216 9.53 6.52 -5.46
C SER A 216 9.20 5.63 -4.26
N SER A 217 9.01 6.22 -3.08
CA SER A 217 8.74 5.48 -1.85
C SER A 217 7.30 4.93 -1.83
N ILE A 218 7.17 3.61 -1.86
CA ILE A 218 5.91 2.87 -1.75
C ILE A 218 5.86 2.20 -0.39
N LEU A 219 4.78 2.45 0.37
CA LEU A 219 4.65 2.09 1.77
C LEU A 219 3.43 1.16 1.96
N PRO A 220 3.52 0.15 2.84
CA PRO A 220 2.39 -0.71 3.15
C PRO A 220 1.34 0.05 3.94
N CYS A 221 0.06 -0.25 3.73
CA CYS A 221 -1.02 0.42 4.44
C CYS A 221 -1.11 -0.01 5.90
N ILE A 222 -1.11 0.99 6.77
CA ILE A 222 -1.12 0.82 8.23
C ILE A 222 -2.57 0.61 8.69
N SER A 223 -2.79 -0.30 9.64
CA SER A 223 -4.08 -0.66 10.24
C SER A 223 -5.10 -1.38 9.35
N ASN A 224 -5.22 -1.03 8.06
CA ASN A 224 -6.16 -1.67 7.14
C ASN A 224 -5.56 -1.82 5.73
N PRO A 225 -4.98 -3.00 5.41
CA PRO A 225 -4.43 -3.28 4.08
C PRO A 225 -5.47 -3.14 2.96
N ALA A 226 -6.73 -3.51 3.22
CA ALA A 226 -7.79 -3.50 2.21
C ALA A 226 -8.21 -2.09 1.77
N ALA A 227 -7.98 -1.05 2.59
CA ALA A 227 -8.26 0.33 2.23
C ALA A 227 -7.43 0.83 1.03
N CYS A 228 -6.30 0.16 0.77
CA CYS A 228 -5.38 0.49 -0.32
C CYS A 228 -5.58 -0.47 -1.48
N VAL A 229 -6.37 -0.01 -2.45
CA VAL A 229 -6.67 -0.76 -3.67
C VAL A 229 -5.49 -0.79 -4.65
N GLY A 230 -4.48 0.06 -4.43
CA GLY A 230 -3.33 0.20 -5.31
C GLY A 230 -3.71 0.76 -6.68
N GLY A 231 -2.95 0.42 -7.71
CA GLY A 231 -3.16 0.86 -9.08
C GLY A 231 -2.50 2.21 -9.40
N ASN A 232 -3.12 2.98 -10.29
CA ASN A 232 -2.57 4.24 -10.79
C ASN A 232 -3.20 5.45 -10.06
N TYR A 233 -2.42 6.51 -9.86
CA TYR A 233 -2.84 7.74 -9.18
C TYR A 233 -4.02 8.45 -9.86
N SER A 234 -4.30 8.15 -11.13
CA SER A 234 -5.28 8.87 -11.95
C SER A 234 -6.73 8.71 -11.49
N SER A 235 -7.01 7.86 -10.50
CA SER A 235 -8.35 7.75 -9.93
C SER A 235 -8.69 8.96 -9.06
N GLU A 236 -9.97 9.27 -8.90
CA GLU A 236 -10.45 10.36 -8.01
C GLU A 236 -9.97 10.17 -6.56
N TRP A 237 -9.71 8.93 -6.17
CA TRP A 237 -9.29 8.49 -4.84
C TRP A 237 -7.81 8.10 -4.76
N GLY A 238 -7.02 8.34 -5.81
CA GLY A 238 -5.61 7.93 -5.89
C GLY A 238 -5.44 6.41 -5.78
N TYR A 239 -4.81 5.95 -4.70
CA TYR A 239 -4.59 4.52 -4.38
C TYR A 239 -5.62 3.96 -3.38
N CYS A 240 -6.55 4.80 -2.95
CA CYS A 240 -7.47 4.49 -1.88
C CYS A 240 -8.80 3.96 -2.42
N GLN A 241 -9.47 3.17 -1.60
CA GLN A 241 -10.85 2.78 -1.82
C GLN A 241 -11.77 4.01 -1.91
N GLU A 242 -12.95 3.87 -2.53
CA GLU A 242 -13.94 4.94 -2.63
C GLU A 242 -14.25 5.56 -1.25
N ASN A 243 -14.32 6.89 -1.21
CA ASN A 243 -14.55 7.69 -0.01
C ASN A 243 -13.44 7.62 1.06
N ALA A 244 -12.33 6.93 0.78
CA ALA A 244 -11.13 6.93 1.60
C ALA A 244 -10.03 7.80 0.96
N GLY A 245 -9.20 8.41 1.79
CA GLY A 245 -8.12 9.30 1.36
C GLY A 245 -7.11 9.57 2.46
N GLY A 246 -6.24 10.54 2.21
CA GLY A 246 -5.17 10.90 3.13
C GLY A 246 -4.00 9.90 3.17
N PRO A 247 -3.05 10.08 4.11
CA PRO A 247 -1.93 9.17 4.28
C PRO A 247 -2.41 7.74 4.57
N TYR A 248 -1.86 6.77 3.85
CA TYR A 248 -2.19 5.34 3.99
C TYR A 248 -3.70 5.02 3.87
N CYS A 249 -4.48 5.89 3.21
CA CYS A 249 -5.93 5.75 3.05
C CYS A 249 -6.72 5.66 4.37
N MET A 250 -6.17 6.23 5.45
CA MET A 250 -6.75 6.12 6.78
C MET A 250 -7.90 7.11 7.04
N ILE A 251 -8.07 8.12 6.20
CA ILE A 251 -9.01 9.22 6.40
C ILE A 251 -10.25 9.02 5.53
N CYS A 252 -11.43 8.95 6.15
CA CYS A 252 -12.68 8.98 5.39
C CYS A 252 -13.03 10.40 4.91
N GLU A 253 -13.72 10.46 3.78
CA GLU A 253 -14.30 11.66 3.22
C GLU A 253 -15.35 12.30 4.14
N LYS A 254 -15.70 13.56 3.83
CA LYS A 254 -16.66 14.32 4.64
C LYS A 254 -18.03 13.65 4.61
N GLY A 255 -18.60 13.37 5.78
CA GLY A 255 -19.91 12.72 5.91
C GLY A 255 -19.85 11.20 5.83
N TYR A 256 -18.65 10.63 5.88
CA TYR A 256 -18.42 9.19 6.03
C TYR A 256 -17.66 8.92 7.33
N PHE A 257 -17.88 7.75 7.91
CA PHE A 257 -17.14 7.24 9.06
C PHE A 257 -16.60 5.84 8.78
N ARG A 258 -15.53 5.45 9.46
CA ARG A 258 -14.92 4.13 9.21
C ARG A 258 -15.68 3.03 9.95
N GLU A 259 -16.20 2.05 9.21
CA GLU A 259 -16.82 0.84 9.75
C GLU A 259 -16.15 -0.40 9.14
N GLY A 260 -15.37 -1.12 9.94
CA GLY A 260 -14.57 -2.25 9.43
C GLY A 260 -13.52 -1.80 8.43
N GLU A 261 -13.62 -2.28 7.18
CA GLU A 261 -12.66 -2.01 6.11
C GLU A 261 -13.08 -0.87 5.17
N SER A 262 -14.34 -0.42 5.23
CA SER A 262 -14.91 0.62 4.35
C SER A 262 -15.30 1.89 5.09
N CYS A 263 -15.39 2.99 4.35
CA CYS A 263 -15.97 4.25 4.82
C CYS A 263 -17.48 4.24 4.53
N GLU A 264 -18.30 4.18 5.57
CA GLU A 264 -19.77 4.15 5.52
C GLU A 264 -20.36 5.55 5.71
N LYS A 265 -21.52 5.82 5.12
CA LYS A 265 -22.14 7.15 5.14
C LYS A 265 -22.80 7.45 6.48
N CYS A 266 -22.57 8.65 7.02
CA CYS A 266 -23.23 9.14 8.23
C CYS A 266 -24.76 9.24 8.04
N GLY A 267 -25.53 8.59 8.92
CA GLY A 267 -27.00 8.69 8.97
C GLY A 267 -27.44 9.97 9.68
N SER A 268 -28.12 10.89 8.98
CA SER A 268 -28.23 12.29 9.41
C SER A 268 -29.27 12.64 10.47
N GLU A 269 -30.17 11.75 10.90
CA GLU A 269 -31.28 12.15 11.79
C GLU A 269 -31.53 11.25 13.02
N GLY A 270 -31.04 10.01 13.04
CA GLY A 270 -31.23 9.08 14.18
C GLY A 270 -30.27 9.29 15.34
N ASP A 271 -29.04 9.70 15.05
CA ASP A 271 -27.94 9.67 16.02
C ASP A 271 -28.01 10.81 17.05
N LEU A 272 -28.49 11.99 16.64
CA LEU A 272 -28.68 13.12 17.56
C LEU A 272 -29.80 12.85 18.58
N ILE A 273 -30.88 12.17 18.15
CA ILE A 273 -31.99 11.79 19.02
C ILE A 273 -31.52 10.72 20.01
N PHE A 274 -30.78 9.72 19.52
CA PHE A 274 -30.20 8.69 20.38
C PHE A 274 -29.24 9.29 21.43
N GLN A 275 -28.40 10.25 21.02
CA GLN A 275 -27.48 10.99 21.90
C GLN A 275 -28.19 11.78 22.99
N LEU A 276 -29.22 12.54 22.61
CA LEU A 276 -30.04 13.28 23.58
C LEU A 276 -30.74 12.31 24.53
N CYS A 277 -31.22 11.17 24.06
CA CYS A 277 -31.83 10.13 24.90
C CYS A 277 -30.84 9.49 25.88
N VAL A 278 -29.59 9.23 25.47
CA VAL A 278 -28.54 8.68 26.35
C VAL A 278 -28.12 9.71 27.38
N ALA A 279 -27.88 10.97 26.98
CA ALA A 279 -27.52 12.05 27.91
C ALA A 279 -28.66 12.32 28.92
N LEU A 280 -29.91 12.33 28.45
CA LEU A 280 -31.09 12.45 29.31
C LEU A 280 -31.25 11.23 30.22
N GLY A 281 -30.95 10.02 29.71
CA GLY A 281 -30.95 8.78 30.48
C GLY A 281 -29.91 8.78 31.60
N LEU A 282 -28.68 9.24 31.32
CA LEU A 282 -27.62 9.40 32.31
C LEU A 282 -27.96 10.50 33.33
N LEU A 283 -28.58 11.61 32.89
CA LEU A 283 -29.08 12.65 33.78
C LEU A 283 -30.20 12.12 34.68
N ILE A 284 -31.14 11.33 34.12
CA ILE A 284 -32.24 10.69 34.87
C ILE A 284 -31.67 9.69 35.85
N LEU A 285 -30.70 8.85 35.46
CA LEU A 285 -30.01 7.93 36.37
C LEU A 285 -29.28 8.68 37.47
N PHE A 286 -28.62 9.80 37.17
CA PHE A 286 -27.95 10.63 38.16
C PHE A 286 -28.96 11.27 39.13
N VAL A 287 -30.07 11.81 38.63
CA VAL A 287 -31.15 12.36 39.45
C VAL A 287 -31.82 11.27 40.28
N MET A 288 -32.07 10.10 39.70
CA MET A 288 -32.62 8.93 40.40
C MET A 288 -31.65 8.41 41.44
N MET A 289 -30.34 8.42 41.18
CA MET A 289 -29.29 8.10 42.16
C MET A 289 -29.29 9.12 43.29
N VAL A 290 -29.42 10.42 43.01
CA VAL A 290 -29.53 11.48 44.02
C VAL A 290 -30.82 11.34 44.83
N ILE A 291 -31.93 10.96 44.20
CA ILE A 291 -33.24 10.74 44.85
C ILE A 291 -33.20 9.47 45.70
N THR A 292 -32.72 8.33 45.19
CA THR A 292 -32.52 7.11 45.99
C THR A 292 -31.52 7.36 47.11
N PHE A 293 -30.46 8.12 46.88
CA PHE A 293 -29.53 8.53 47.93
C PHE A 293 -30.20 9.42 48.98
N ARG A 294 -31.08 10.35 48.58
CA ARG A 294 -31.91 11.14 49.49
C ARG A 294 -32.95 10.30 50.24
N HIS A 295 -33.51 9.28 49.59
CA HIS A 295 -34.51 8.37 50.17
C HIS A 295 -33.88 7.35 51.13
N LEU A 296 -32.70 6.82 50.79
CA LEU A 296 -31.84 6.03 51.68
C LEU A 296 -31.30 6.89 52.83
N ARG A 297 -31.19 8.22 52.67
CA ARG A 297 -30.82 9.17 53.72
C ARG A 297 -31.97 9.46 54.70
N THR A 298 -33.24 9.39 54.29
CA THR A 298 -34.39 9.58 55.18
C THR A 298 -34.88 8.28 55.83
N HIS A 299 -34.84 7.14 55.14
CA HIS A 299 -35.39 5.86 55.62
C HIS A 299 -34.35 4.76 55.90
N GLY A 300 -33.04 5.02 55.72
CA GLY A 300 -31.99 4.00 55.71
C GLY A 300 -31.77 3.21 57.00
N TYR A 301 -32.33 3.62 58.14
CA TYR A 301 -32.21 2.86 59.39
C TYR A 301 -32.99 1.53 59.31
N ARG A 302 -34.12 1.48 58.60
CA ARG A 302 -34.99 0.28 58.54
C ARG A 302 -34.59 -0.74 57.46
N ILE A 303 -33.96 -0.31 56.36
CA ILE A 303 -33.55 -1.23 55.28
C ILE A 303 -32.20 -1.91 55.62
N ILE A 304 -31.31 -1.23 56.33
CA ILE A 304 -30.05 -1.82 56.81
C ILE A 304 -30.32 -2.90 57.86
N ASP A 305 -31.30 -2.72 58.75
CA ASP A 305 -31.71 -3.77 59.69
C ASP A 305 -32.35 -4.97 58.97
N LEU A 306 -33.11 -4.76 57.89
CA LEU A 306 -33.70 -5.84 57.10
C LEU A 306 -32.62 -6.70 56.42
N PHE A 307 -31.60 -6.08 55.81
CA PHE A 307 -30.48 -6.80 55.20
C PHE A 307 -29.49 -7.38 56.23
N SER A 308 -29.45 -6.84 57.46
CA SER A 308 -28.63 -7.40 58.56
C SER A 308 -29.14 -8.75 59.08
N SER A 309 -30.38 -9.12 58.74
CA SER A 309 -30.98 -10.41 59.13
C SER A 309 -30.73 -11.55 58.15
N VAL A 310 -30.11 -11.27 56.98
CA VAL A 310 -29.67 -12.31 56.05
C VAL A 310 -28.21 -12.65 56.37
N LYS A 311 -27.96 -13.85 56.92
CA LYS A 311 -26.60 -14.40 57.05
C LYS A 311 -26.00 -14.57 55.65
N MET A 312 -25.25 -13.57 55.21
CA MET A 312 -24.55 -13.52 53.93
C MET A 312 -23.13 -14.09 54.01
N ASP A 313 -22.89 -15.09 54.86
CA ASP A 313 -21.56 -15.73 54.98
C ASP A 313 -21.16 -16.36 53.64
N ASN A 314 -22.11 -17.04 52.97
CA ASN A 314 -21.89 -17.67 51.67
C ASN A 314 -21.61 -16.66 50.54
N VAL A 315 -22.18 -15.45 50.60
CA VAL A 315 -22.01 -14.42 49.54
C VAL A 315 -20.66 -13.72 49.68
N LEU A 316 -20.21 -13.49 50.92
CA LEU A 316 -18.88 -12.93 51.18
C LEU A 316 -17.78 -13.92 50.73
N GLU A 317 -17.96 -15.20 51.02
CA GLU A 317 -17.05 -16.27 50.57
C GLU A 317 -17.00 -16.36 49.04
N TRP A 318 -18.16 -16.32 48.36
CA TRP A 318 -18.24 -16.28 46.90
C TRP A 318 -17.56 -15.02 46.32
N TYR A 319 -17.72 -13.87 46.97
CA TYR A 319 -17.08 -12.63 46.56
C TYR A 319 -15.55 -12.73 46.62
N HIS A 320 -14.97 -13.30 47.68
CA HIS A 320 -13.52 -13.51 47.79
C HIS A 320 -12.99 -14.52 46.75
N LEU A 321 -13.77 -15.53 46.37
CA LEU A 321 -13.42 -16.51 45.33
C LEU A 321 -13.48 -15.96 43.90
N VAL A 322 -14.45 -15.07 43.61
CA VAL A 322 -14.71 -14.58 42.25
C VAL A 322 -13.96 -13.30 41.93
N LYS A 323 -13.80 -12.40 42.90
CA LYS A 323 -13.07 -11.13 42.74
C LYS A 323 -11.69 -11.26 42.07
N PRO A 324 -10.78 -12.16 42.52
CA PRO A 324 -9.47 -12.31 41.86
C PRO A 324 -9.59 -12.86 40.44
N LYS A 325 -10.52 -13.79 40.19
CA LYS A 325 -10.77 -14.34 38.85
C LYS A 325 -11.28 -13.26 37.90
N PHE A 326 -12.24 -12.45 38.35
CA PHE A 326 -12.77 -11.32 37.58
C PHE A 326 -11.67 -10.29 37.27
N LYS A 327 -10.85 -9.94 38.27
CA LYS A 327 -9.72 -9.01 38.13
C LYS A 327 -8.72 -9.46 37.06
N ILE A 328 -8.37 -10.75 37.05
CA ILE A 328 -7.47 -11.35 36.06
C ILE A 328 -8.10 -11.33 34.67
N ASN A 329 -9.38 -11.74 34.55
CA ASN A 329 -10.06 -11.76 33.26
C ASN A 329 -10.23 -10.36 32.65
N VAL A 330 -10.53 -9.33 33.46
CA VAL A 330 -10.63 -7.96 32.94
C VAL A 330 -9.31 -7.49 32.35
N VAL A 331 -8.20 -7.62 33.08
CA VAL A 331 -6.89 -7.17 32.58
C VAL A 331 -6.40 -8.03 31.43
N PHE A 332 -6.61 -9.34 31.49
CA PHE A 332 -6.31 -10.22 30.37
C PHE A 332 -7.08 -9.79 29.12
N SER A 333 -8.39 -9.53 29.22
CA SER A 333 -9.21 -9.07 28.10
C SER A 333 -8.74 -7.72 27.58
N GLN A 334 -8.43 -6.75 28.45
CA GLN A 334 -7.93 -5.42 28.05
C GLN A 334 -6.60 -5.50 27.30
N ILE A 335 -5.67 -6.34 27.76
CA ILE A 335 -4.38 -6.54 27.09
C ILE A 335 -4.57 -7.33 25.80
N ALA A 336 -5.32 -8.44 25.84
CA ALA A 336 -5.60 -9.31 24.70
C ALA A 336 -6.31 -8.57 23.55
N SER A 337 -7.23 -7.66 23.88
CA SER A 337 -7.97 -6.89 22.88
C SER A 337 -7.12 -5.87 22.13
N ASP A 338 -5.96 -5.48 22.67
CA ASP A 338 -5.11 -4.42 22.10
C ASP A 338 -3.98 -4.97 21.21
N PHE A 339 -3.73 -6.29 21.21
CA PHE A 339 -2.66 -6.90 20.40
C PHE A 339 -2.69 -6.52 18.92
N PRO A 340 -3.86 -6.49 18.24
CA PRO A 340 -3.93 -6.10 16.83
C PRO A 340 -3.40 -4.70 16.54
N GLY A 341 -3.49 -3.78 17.50
CA GLY A 341 -3.02 -2.39 17.34
C GLY A 341 -1.55 -2.19 17.70
N GLN A 342 -0.92 -3.12 18.43
CA GLN A 342 0.45 -2.97 18.94
C GLN A 342 1.52 -3.56 18.02
N PHE A 343 1.15 -4.53 17.18
CA PHE A 343 2.12 -5.23 16.32
C PHE A 343 1.65 -5.24 14.86
N PRO A 344 2.56 -4.97 13.90
CA PRO A 344 2.24 -4.89 12.48
C PRO A 344 2.14 -6.28 11.84
N PHE A 345 1.42 -7.21 12.47
CA PHE A 345 1.14 -8.53 11.92
C PHE A 345 -0.25 -8.54 11.27
N GLN A 346 -0.42 -9.26 10.17
CA GLN A 346 -1.76 -9.57 9.64
C GLN A 346 -2.42 -10.61 10.56
N TYR A 347 -3.36 -10.15 11.38
CA TYR A 347 -4.16 -11.02 12.24
C TYR A 347 -5.32 -11.65 11.47
N PRO A 348 -5.72 -12.90 11.76
CA PRO A 348 -6.92 -13.49 11.19
C PRO A 348 -8.17 -12.65 11.48
N GLU A 349 -9.06 -12.48 10.51
CA GLU A 349 -10.29 -11.66 10.64
C GLU A 349 -11.12 -12.00 11.89
N LEU A 350 -11.24 -13.29 12.21
CA LEU A 350 -11.97 -13.76 13.39
C LEU A 350 -11.36 -13.22 14.69
N PHE A 351 -10.03 -13.16 14.76
CA PHE A 351 -9.32 -12.65 15.94
C PHE A 351 -9.57 -11.15 16.08
N THR A 352 -9.43 -10.38 15.00
CA THR A 352 -9.66 -8.93 14.97
C THR A 352 -11.12 -8.58 15.35
N ARG A 353 -12.08 -9.38 14.91
CA ARG A 353 -13.49 -9.19 15.30
C ARG A 353 -13.69 -9.41 16.80
N ILE A 354 -13.17 -10.51 17.34
CA ILE A 354 -13.29 -10.83 18.77
C ILE A 354 -12.56 -9.79 19.64
N SER A 355 -11.37 -9.34 19.21
CA SER A 355 -10.61 -8.32 19.95
C SER A 355 -11.35 -6.99 19.99
N ASN A 356 -11.99 -6.57 18.90
CA ASN A 356 -12.78 -5.34 18.85
C ASN A 356 -13.99 -5.40 19.81
N GLU A 357 -14.70 -6.54 19.82
CA GLU A 357 -15.80 -6.79 20.74
C GLU A 357 -15.34 -6.77 22.21
N LEU A 358 -14.21 -7.43 22.52
CA LEU A 358 -13.62 -7.43 23.85
C LEU A 358 -13.17 -6.03 24.29
N SER A 359 -12.56 -5.26 23.39
CA SER A 359 -12.15 -3.88 23.65
C SER A 359 -13.36 -3.00 24.01
N SER A 360 -14.47 -3.15 23.28
CA SER A 360 -15.69 -2.37 23.52
C SER A 360 -16.25 -2.59 24.94
N ILE A 361 -16.18 -3.83 25.43
CA ILE A 361 -16.72 -4.26 26.73
C ILE A 361 -15.79 -3.85 27.88
N PHE A 362 -14.48 -4.08 27.74
CA PHE A 362 -13.54 -4.01 28.87
C PHE A 362 -12.66 -2.75 28.89
N SER A 363 -12.49 -2.05 27.76
CA SER A 363 -11.61 -0.87 27.63
C SER A 363 -12.37 0.46 27.61
N LEU A 364 -13.62 0.47 28.12
CA LEU A 364 -14.50 1.67 28.14
C LEU A 364 -14.76 2.25 26.74
N GLY A 365 -14.84 1.40 25.71
CA GLY A 365 -15.26 1.77 24.36
C GLY A 365 -16.65 2.43 24.32
N PHE A 366 -17.43 2.34 25.40
CA PHE A 366 -18.68 3.09 25.61
C PHE A 366 -18.52 4.61 25.68
N ILE A 367 -17.33 5.15 25.95
CA ILE A 367 -17.07 6.60 25.85
C ILE A 367 -16.88 7.01 24.38
N ALA A 368 -16.57 6.05 23.51
CA ALA A 368 -16.47 6.20 22.05
C ALA A 368 -17.76 5.82 21.29
N PHE A 369 -18.90 5.64 21.99
CA PHE A 369 -20.17 5.17 21.39
C PHE A 369 -20.85 6.15 20.44
N LEU A 370 -20.22 7.27 20.13
CA LEU A 370 -20.68 8.17 19.09
C LEU A 370 -19.67 8.09 17.95
N PRO A 371 -20.08 7.84 16.71
CA PRO A 371 -19.24 8.15 15.56
C PRO A 371 -19.01 9.66 15.57
N GLU A 372 -17.95 10.07 16.27
CA GLU A 372 -17.55 11.48 16.46
C GLU A 372 -17.31 12.18 15.11
N GLU A 373 -17.04 11.38 14.07
CA GLU A 373 -16.89 11.76 12.66
C GLU A 373 -18.19 12.33 12.06
N CYS A 374 -19.36 11.91 12.56
CA CYS A 374 -20.67 12.28 12.01
C CYS A 374 -21.36 13.44 12.75
N VAL A 375 -20.93 13.75 13.98
CA VAL A 375 -21.60 14.75 14.84
C VAL A 375 -21.03 16.15 14.65
N TRP A 376 -19.70 16.26 14.56
CA TRP A 376 -19.00 17.52 14.38
C TRP A 376 -18.01 17.37 13.23
N ASP A 377 -18.16 18.24 12.24
CA ASP A 377 -17.41 18.29 10.97
C ASP A 377 -15.92 18.70 11.15
N ALA A 378 -15.29 18.23 12.22
CA ALA A 378 -13.97 18.63 12.69
C ALA A 378 -13.02 17.43 12.65
N ARG A 379 -12.66 17.00 11.43
CA ARG A 379 -11.67 15.94 11.17
C ARG A 379 -10.34 16.15 11.91
N LYS A 380 -9.96 17.39 12.23
CA LYS A 380 -8.68 17.73 12.87
C LYS A 380 -8.66 17.63 14.40
N ASP A 381 -9.81 17.67 15.08
CA ASP A 381 -9.87 17.72 16.55
C ASP A 381 -10.36 16.42 17.20
N ARG A 382 -10.64 15.38 16.39
CA ARG A 382 -11.22 14.12 16.86
C ARG A 382 -10.34 13.48 17.93
N TYR A 383 -9.07 13.28 17.60
CA TYR A 383 -8.15 12.62 18.52
C TYR A 383 -8.01 13.39 19.85
N TYR A 384 -7.83 14.71 19.82
CA TYR A 384 -7.68 15.52 21.04
C TYR A 384 -8.93 15.50 21.93
N ARG A 385 -10.13 15.51 21.33
CA ARG A 385 -11.39 15.38 22.06
C ARG A 385 -11.55 14.01 22.70
N THR A 386 -11.25 12.96 21.96
CA THR A 386 -11.25 11.58 22.48
C THR A 386 -10.26 11.47 23.64
N LEU A 387 -9.03 11.97 23.48
CA LEU A 387 -8.01 11.99 24.53
C LEU A 387 -8.50 12.74 25.78
N LEU A 388 -9.06 13.94 25.61
CA LEU A 388 -9.63 14.74 26.69
C LEU A 388 -10.78 13.99 27.38
N ALA A 389 -11.69 13.38 26.64
CA ALA A 389 -12.84 12.68 27.21
C ALA A 389 -12.41 11.45 28.04
N VAL A 390 -11.54 10.60 27.47
CA VAL A 390 -11.05 9.37 28.12
C VAL A 390 -10.26 9.69 29.39
N THR A 391 -9.47 10.76 29.40
CA THR A 391 -8.61 11.11 30.54
C THR A 391 -9.27 12.08 31.54
N SER A 392 -10.21 12.94 31.13
CA SER A 392 -10.88 13.85 32.09
C SER A 392 -12.10 13.23 32.76
N ALA A 393 -12.87 12.39 32.08
CA ALA A 393 -14.08 11.78 32.65
C ALA A 393 -13.81 10.97 33.93
N PRO A 394 -12.75 10.13 34.02
CA PRO A 394 -12.44 9.42 35.25
C PRO A 394 -12.06 10.33 36.41
N LEU A 395 -11.40 11.48 36.14
CA LEU A 395 -11.08 12.47 37.17
C LEU A 395 -12.34 13.12 37.73
N VAL A 396 -13.32 13.40 36.87
CA VAL A 396 -14.63 13.92 37.29
C VAL A 396 -15.36 12.89 38.17
N VAL A 397 -15.33 11.60 37.79
CA VAL A 397 -15.93 10.52 38.60
C VAL A 397 -15.27 10.42 39.97
N VAL A 398 -13.93 10.50 40.03
CA VAL A 398 -13.19 10.50 41.31
C VAL A 398 -13.53 11.73 42.16
N ALA A 399 -13.59 12.92 41.57
CA ALA A 399 -13.97 14.15 42.26
C ALA A 399 -15.41 14.06 42.83
N MET A 400 -16.34 13.53 42.04
CA MET A 400 -17.70 13.26 42.46
C MET A 400 -17.75 12.24 43.60
N GLY A 401 -16.97 11.17 43.53
CA GLY A 401 -16.83 10.18 44.61
C GLY A 401 -16.32 10.79 45.92
N ILE A 402 -15.31 11.67 45.86
CA ILE A 402 -14.79 12.40 47.02
C ILE A 402 -15.86 13.34 47.60
N PHE A 403 -16.61 14.03 46.75
CA PHE A 403 -17.71 14.89 47.18
C PHE A 403 -18.82 14.10 47.89
N LEU A 404 -19.23 12.95 47.34
CA LEU A 404 -20.21 12.05 47.95
C LEU A 404 -19.71 11.50 49.29
N TYR A 405 -18.43 11.11 49.37
CA TYR A 405 -17.81 10.64 50.61
C TYR A 405 -17.81 11.72 51.71
N THR A 406 -17.36 12.94 51.38
CA THR A 406 -17.24 14.05 52.36
C THR A 406 -18.61 14.53 52.87
N THR A 407 -19.60 14.64 51.98
CA THR A 407 -20.98 15.00 52.35
C THR A 407 -21.63 13.92 53.21
N ARG A 408 -21.46 12.63 52.86
CA ARG A 408 -22.00 11.51 53.64
C ARG A 408 -21.32 11.38 55.00
N ARG A 409 -19.99 11.53 55.05
CA ARG A 409 -19.20 11.55 56.29
C ARG A 409 -19.70 12.63 57.25
N SER A 410 -19.90 13.84 56.74
CA SER A 410 -20.38 14.98 57.53
C SER A 410 -21.80 14.74 58.05
N TRP A 411 -22.66 14.14 57.22
CA TRP A 411 -24.02 13.79 57.62
C TRP A 411 -24.07 12.70 58.70
N ILE A 412 -23.27 11.62 58.59
CA ILE A 412 -23.23 10.54 59.60
C ILE A 412 -22.84 11.10 60.97
N ARG A 413 -21.82 11.98 61.01
CA ARG A 413 -21.37 12.63 62.25
C ARG A 413 -22.42 13.54 62.86
N LYS A 414 -23.27 14.18 62.05
CA LYS A 414 -24.31 15.09 62.53
C LYS A 414 -25.62 14.37 62.89
N SER A 415 -25.95 13.28 62.17
CA SER A 415 -27.23 12.57 62.30
C SER A 415 -27.24 11.50 63.40
N THR A 416 -26.07 11.00 63.81
CA THR A 416 -25.97 9.91 64.79
C THR A 416 -25.64 10.49 66.16
N ALA A 417 -26.55 10.33 67.13
CA ALA A 417 -26.35 10.85 68.48
C ALA A 417 -25.19 10.16 69.24
N ASN A 418 -24.96 8.87 68.97
CA ASN A 418 -23.89 8.10 69.60
C ASN A 418 -22.56 8.24 68.82
N LYS A 419 -21.54 8.79 69.47
CA LYS A 419 -20.22 9.03 68.88
C LYS A 419 -19.51 7.74 68.43
N LYS A 420 -19.58 6.65 69.22
CA LYS A 420 -18.94 5.36 68.87
C LYS A 420 -19.59 4.71 67.66
N GLU A 421 -20.92 4.80 67.57
CA GLU A 421 -21.69 4.29 66.43
C GLU A 421 -21.41 5.11 65.16
N ALA A 422 -21.28 6.43 65.29
CA ALA A 422 -20.91 7.31 64.20
C ALA A 422 -19.50 6.99 63.65
N GLU A 423 -18.52 6.72 64.54
CA GLU A 423 -17.16 6.34 64.14
C GLU A 423 -17.14 5.02 63.37
N MET A 424 -17.86 4.00 63.83
CA MET A 424 -17.97 2.71 63.14
C MET A 424 -18.61 2.85 61.75
N LYS A 425 -19.68 3.66 61.62
CA LYS A 425 -20.32 3.94 60.32
C LYS A 425 -19.39 4.69 59.37
N VAL A 426 -18.55 5.60 59.87
CA VAL A 426 -17.56 6.33 59.06
C VAL A 426 -16.43 5.42 58.59
N GLU A 427 -15.96 4.50 59.44
CA GLU A 427 -14.93 3.50 59.09
C GLU A 427 -15.42 2.56 57.97
N ASN A 428 -16.65 2.07 58.07
CA ASN A 428 -17.27 1.25 57.02
C ASN A 428 -17.46 2.03 55.71
N LEU A 429 -17.90 3.29 55.78
CA LEU A 429 -18.01 4.16 54.61
C LEU A 429 -16.65 4.40 53.94
N TYR A 430 -15.59 4.64 54.72
CA TYR A 430 -14.24 4.80 54.21
C TYR A 430 -13.75 3.52 53.52
N THR A 431 -13.98 2.36 54.13
CA THR A 431 -13.62 1.06 53.56
C THR A 431 -14.25 0.86 52.20
N PHE A 432 -15.57 1.05 52.11
CA PHE A 432 -16.31 0.94 50.85
C PHE A 432 -15.84 1.93 49.78
N ALA A 433 -15.68 3.21 50.16
CA ALA A 433 -15.27 4.26 49.22
C ALA A 433 -13.85 4.02 48.67
N MET A 434 -12.92 3.58 49.51
CA MET A 434 -11.56 3.24 49.09
C MET A 434 -11.52 1.99 48.22
N GLU A 435 -12.26 0.93 48.57
CA GLU A 435 -12.36 -0.26 47.72
C GLU A 435 -12.93 0.08 46.34
N ALA A 436 -13.99 0.89 46.28
CA ALA A 436 -14.57 1.37 45.03
C ALA A 436 -13.58 2.21 44.21
N PHE A 437 -12.85 3.11 44.86
CA PHE A 437 -11.81 3.93 44.22
C PHE A 437 -10.66 3.09 43.66
N LEU A 438 -10.16 2.10 44.42
CA LEU A 438 -9.10 1.20 43.96
C LEU A 438 -9.58 0.31 42.81
N ALA A 439 -10.80 -0.22 42.89
CA ALA A 439 -11.39 -1.00 41.80
C ALA A 439 -11.59 -0.14 40.53
N PHE A 440 -12.07 1.09 40.68
CA PHE A 440 -12.26 2.02 39.55
C PHE A 440 -10.92 2.38 38.90
N THR A 441 -9.92 2.80 39.69
CA THR A 441 -8.57 3.11 39.19
C THR A 441 -7.92 1.92 38.49
N TYR A 442 -8.20 0.70 38.94
CA TYR A 442 -7.71 -0.52 38.30
C TYR A 442 -8.33 -0.76 36.93
N ILE A 443 -9.64 -0.56 36.79
CA ILE A 443 -10.36 -0.74 35.51
C ILE A 443 -9.92 0.29 34.47
N ILE A 444 -9.75 1.56 34.88
CA ILE A 444 -9.38 2.65 33.96
C ILE A 444 -7.89 2.68 33.62
N PHE A 445 -7.03 1.99 34.39
CA PHE A 445 -5.58 2.12 34.29
C PHE A 445 -5.07 1.84 32.88
N VAL A 446 -5.45 0.71 32.30
CA VAL A 446 -5.01 0.30 30.95
C VAL A 446 -5.52 1.25 29.87
N PRO A 447 -6.84 1.49 29.71
CA PRO A 447 -7.35 2.33 28.61
C PRO A 447 -6.88 3.79 28.68
N CYS A 448 -6.81 4.40 29.88
CA CYS A 448 -6.30 5.77 30.02
C CYS A 448 -4.80 5.86 29.74
N SER A 449 -4.02 4.85 30.13
CA SER A 449 -2.59 4.82 29.85
C SER A 449 -2.32 4.64 28.36
N GLN A 450 -3.02 3.74 27.69
CA GLN A 450 -2.93 3.54 26.23
C GLN A 450 -3.28 4.82 25.47
N ALA A 451 -4.43 5.44 25.77
CA ALA A 451 -4.86 6.68 25.12
C ALA A 451 -3.81 7.80 25.26
N THR A 452 -3.21 7.92 26.46
CA THR A 452 -2.18 8.93 26.73
C THR A 452 -0.86 8.62 26.03
N LEU A 453 -0.44 7.36 25.97
CA LEU A 453 0.80 6.95 25.33
C LEU A 453 0.70 6.98 23.80
N ALA A 454 -0.49 6.71 23.25
CA ALA A 454 -0.78 6.80 21.81
C ALA A 454 -0.50 8.20 21.24
N TYR A 455 -0.53 9.25 22.07
CA TYR A 455 -0.18 10.62 21.68
C TYR A 455 1.28 10.75 21.18
N PHE A 456 2.16 9.88 21.67
CA PHE A 456 3.59 9.89 21.34
C PHE A 456 3.94 8.86 20.25
N ALA A 457 2.96 8.08 19.77
CA ALA A 457 3.15 7.11 18.70
C ALA A 457 3.02 7.81 17.34
N CYS A 458 4.17 8.13 16.74
CA CYS A 458 4.26 8.83 15.48
C CYS A 458 4.96 7.96 14.43
N THR A 459 4.51 8.06 13.19
CA THR A 459 5.13 7.38 12.05
C THR A 459 6.50 7.97 11.71
N GLU A 460 7.35 7.17 11.08
CA GLU A 460 8.63 7.65 10.57
C GLU A 460 8.42 8.66 9.43
N GLU A 461 9.28 9.68 9.37
CA GLU A 461 9.26 10.68 8.29
C GLU A 461 9.83 10.07 7.02
N VAL A 462 9.09 10.20 5.91
CA VAL A 462 9.45 9.65 4.59
C VAL A 462 9.50 10.78 3.58
N GLU A 463 10.22 10.62 2.47
CA GLU A 463 10.29 11.64 1.41
C GLU A 463 8.88 12.07 0.94
N GLY A 464 8.60 13.37 1.08
CA GLY A 464 7.32 13.95 0.73
C GLY A 464 6.22 13.84 1.78
N LEU A 465 6.44 13.13 2.90
CA LEU A 465 5.46 12.91 3.95
C LEU A 465 6.05 13.14 5.35
N HIS A 466 5.58 14.21 6.00
CA HIS A 466 5.92 14.48 7.39
C HIS A 466 5.36 13.40 8.32
N SER A 467 6.03 13.19 9.45
CA SER A 467 5.58 12.31 10.53
C SER A 467 4.20 12.73 11.04
N PHE A 468 3.31 11.75 11.24
CA PHE A 468 1.95 11.96 11.75
C PHE A 468 1.60 10.90 12.79
N LEU A 469 0.49 11.10 13.49
CA LEU A 469 0.06 10.22 14.58
C LEU A 469 -0.46 8.88 14.03
N GLU A 470 0.03 7.74 14.54
CA GLU A 470 -0.35 6.41 14.03
C GLU A 470 -1.86 6.11 14.13
N ILE A 471 -2.50 6.63 15.18
CA ILE A 471 -3.94 6.45 15.41
C ILE A 471 -4.81 7.45 14.63
N ASP A 472 -4.23 8.58 14.18
CA ASP A 472 -4.95 9.63 13.47
C ASP A 472 -4.04 10.36 12.47
N ALA A 473 -4.11 9.93 11.21
CA ALA A 473 -3.32 10.50 10.12
C ALA A 473 -3.70 11.95 9.71
N THR A 474 -4.69 12.56 10.37
CA THR A 474 -5.00 13.99 10.17
C THR A 474 -4.05 14.93 10.92
N THR A 475 -3.32 14.42 11.92
CA THR A 475 -2.48 15.21 12.81
C THR A 475 -1.00 14.95 12.56
N GLU A 476 -0.28 15.96 12.09
CA GLU A 476 1.18 15.89 11.93
C GLU A 476 1.90 16.02 13.29
N CYS A 477 2.87 15.14 13.52
CA CYS A 477 3.72 15.14 14.70
C CYS A 477 4.83 16.19 14.58
N TRP A 478 5.13 16.88 15.69
CA TRP A 478 6.25 17.85 15.84
C TRP A 478 6.20 19.11 14.96
N SER A 479 5.65 19.08 13.74
CA SER A 479 5.48 20.23 12.85
C SER A 479 4.30 21.10 13.30
N SER A 480 3.15 20.47 13.56
CA SER A 480 1.88 21.15 13.77
C SER A 480 1.84 21.98 15.06
N HIS A 481 1.18 23.14 14.98
CA HIS A 481 0.99 24.02 16.14
C HIS A 481 0.06 23.38 17.18
N GLU A 482 -0.97 22.66 16.71
CA GLU A 482 -1.94 21.97 17.55
C GLU A 482 -1.27 20.89 18.41
N TYR A 483 -0.40 20.06 17.81
CA TYR A 483 0.35 19.06 18.57
C TYR A 483 1.13 19.72 19.71
N LYS A 484 1.92 20.77 19.42
CA LYS A 484 2.70 21.48 20.44
C LYS A 484 1.86 22.08 21.57
N LEU A 485 0.62 22.49 21.28
CA LEU A 485 -0.30 23.06 22.27
C LEU A 485 -0.85 21.98 23.22
N TRP A 486 -1.07 20.77 22.75
CA TRP A 486 -1.58 19.64 23.55
C TRP A 486 -0.48 18.83 24.26
N LEU A 487 0.79 18.98 23.86
CA LEU A 487 1.92 18.26 24.46
C LEU A 487 2.01 18.42 25.99
N PRO A 488 1.85 19.60 26.60
CA PRO A 488 1.87 19.75 28.06
C PRO A 488 0.73 18.97 28.76
N TYR A 489 -0.44 18.91 28.12
CA TYR A 489 -1.59 18.16 28.64
C TYR A 489 -1.32 16.66 28.61
N ALA A 490 -0.84 16.14 27.48
CA ALA A 490 -0.49 14.72 27.34
C ALA A 490 0.59 14.31 28.36
N LEU A 491 1.65 15.10 28.52
CA LEU A 491 2.69 14.88 29.53
C LEU A 491 2.12 14.87 30.95
N ALA A 492 1.23 15.80 31.29
CA ALA A 492 0.58 15.81 32.60
C ALA A 492 -0.22 14.52 32.85
N MET A 493 -0.96 14.02 31.85
CA MET A 493 -1.72 12.78 31.96
C MET A 493 -0.82 11.53 32.07
N VAL A 494 0.39 11.54 31.49
CA VAL A 494 1.37 10.46 31.68
C VAL A 494 1.74 10.31 33.16
N PHE A 495 1.88 11.42 33.88
CA PHE A 495 2.15 11.39 35.32
C PHE A 495 0.92 10.97 36.15
N VAL A 496 -0.30 11.19 35.65
CA VAL A 496 -1.53 10.79 36.36
C VAL A 496 -1.81 9.29 36.22
N TYR A 497 -1.72 8.76 35.00
CA TYR A 497 -2.18 7.41 34.68
C TYR A 497 -1.02 6.38 34.67
N PRO A 498 -0.12 6.34 33.67
CA PRO A 498 1.01 5.42 33.62
C PRO A 498 1.87 5.40 34.89
N PHE A 499 2.17 6.58 35.47
CA PHE A 499 3.01 6.65 36.67
C PHE A 499 2.21 6.82 37.97
N GLY A 500 1.17 7.66 37.95
CA GLY A 500 0.45 8.05 39.16
C GLY A 500 -0.30 6.90 39.82
N ILE A 501 -1.01 6.07 39.06
CA ILE A 501 -1.75 4.93 39.59
C ILE A 501 -0.81 3.85 40.16
N PRO A 502 0.25 3.40 39.44
CA PRO A 502 1.21 2.46 40.02
C PRO A 502 1.95 3.02 41.23
N PHE A 503 2.35 4.30 41.20
CA PHE A 503 2.99 4.94 42.34
C PHE A 503 2.07 5.04 43.56
N LEU A 504 0.79 5.34 43.35
CA LEU A 504 -0.23 5.33 44.39
C LEU A 504 -0.35 3.94 45.02
N TYR A 505 -0.47 2.89 44.20
CA TYR A 505 -0.58 1.51 44.70
C TYR A 505 0.69 1.08 45.46
N LEU A 506 1.87 1.39 44.94
CA LEU A 506 3.14 1.09 45.60
C LEU A 506 3.28 1.82 46.93
N SER A 507 2.92 3.10 46.98
CA SER A 507 2.96 3.92 48.20
C SER A 507 2.02 3.39 49.28
N LEU A 508 0.82 3.02 48.86
CA LEU A 508 -0.20 2.41 49.69
C LEU A 508 0.27 1.07 50.28
N LEU A 509 0.75 0.16 49.42
CA LEU A 509 1.24 -1.16 49.84
C LEU A 509 2.47 -1.04 50.77
N ARG A 510 3.43 -0.15 50.46
CA ARG A 510 4.61 0.08 51.31
C ARG A 510 4.25 0.66 52.68
N ARG A 511 3.33 1.61 52.74
CA ARG A 511 2.89 2.23 54.00
C ARG A 511 2.28 1.21 54.97
N HIS A 512 1.59 0.21 54.43
CA HIS A 512 0.89 -0.81 55.22
C HIS A 512 1.56 -2.19 55.19
N ARG A 513 2.84 -2.27 54.79
CA ARG A 513 3.58 -3.52 54.59
C ARG A 513 3.53 -4.48 55.78
N ASP A 514 3.64 -3.96 57.00
CA ASP A 514 3.73 -4.78 58.21
C ASP A 514 2.34 -5.28 58.66
N GLY A 515 1.27 -4.64 58.17
CA GLY A 515 -0.09 -5.17 58.28
C GLY A 515 -0.39 -6.24 57.23
N ILE A 516 0.19 -6.10 56.02
CA ILE A 516 -0.01 -7.03 54.90
C ILE A 516 0.79 -8.33 55.09
N ASP A 517 2.02 -8.24 55.61
CA ASP A 517 2.90 -9.36 55.98
C ASP A 517 3.15 -9.36 57.49
N PRO A 518 2.15 -9.73 58.31
CA PRO A 518 2.24 -9.67 59.75
C PRO A 518 3.17 -10.75 60.31
N ILE A 519 3.82 -10.42 61.43
CA ILE A 519 4.59 -11.37 62.22
C ILE A 519 3.61 -12.21 63.05
N VAL A 520 3.75 -13.54 63.00
CA VAL A 520 2.90 -14.45 63.78
C VAL A 520 3.30 -14.37 65.26
N PRO A 521 2.41 -13.97 66.18
CA PRO A 521 2.77 -13.73 67.58
C PRO A 521 3.34 -14.94 68.31
N SER A 522 2.95 -16.16 67.91
CA SER A 522 3.43 -17.40 68.55
C SER A 522 4.86 -17.78 68.18
N THR A 523 5.36 -17.33 67.03
CA THR A 523 6.71 -17.71 66.53
C THR A 523 7.65 -16.52 66.42
N GLY A 524 7.14 -15.29 66.42
CA GLY A 524 7.94 -14.08 66.18
C GLY A 524 8.48 -13.99 64.75
N MET A 525 8.06 -14.89 63.86
CA MET A 525 8.49 -14.96 62.46
C MET A 525 7.34 -14.64 61.51
N ARG A 526 7.67 -14.21 60.29
CA ARG A 526 6.67 -14.01 59.22
C ARG A 526 6.24 -15.37 58.66
N GLY A 527 4.96 -15.50 58.29
CA GLY A 527 4.47 -16.71 57.63
C GLY A 527 5.13 -16.89 56.27
N ARG A 528 5.77 -18.04 56.06
CA ARG A 528 6.42 -18.42 54.79
C ARG A 528 5.98 -19.83 54.41
N MET A 529 5.41 -19.99 53.22
CA MET A 529 4.85 -21.29 52.79
C MET A 529 5.92 -22.37 52.63
N THR A 530 7.16 -21.96 52.33
CA THR A 530 8.33 -22.87 52.25
C THR A 530 8.80 -23.40 53.60
N GLN A 531 8.36 -22.79 54.71
CA GLN A 531 8.77 -23.18 56.06
C GLN A 531 7.66 -23.93 56.79
N ASP A 532 6.45 -23.36 56.85
CA ASP A 532 5.30 -23.96 57.56
C ASP A 532 3.97 -23.38 57.04
N ALA A 533 3.14 -24.24 56.43
CA ALA A 533 1.82 -23.87 55.93
C ALA A 533 0.89 -23.34 57.04
N MET A 534 1.01 -23.85 58.27
CA MET A 534 0.15 -23.43 59.39
C MET A 534 0.44 -21.99 59.84
N ASN A 535 1.71 -21.57 59.79
CA ASN A 535 2.09 -20.18 60.10
C ASN A 535 1.61 -19.21 59.01
N THR A 536 1.59 -19.64 57.75
CA THR A 536 1.04 -18.86 56.65
C THR A 536 -0.47 -18.63 56.80
N HIS A 537 -1.24 -19.67 57.14
CA HIS A 537 -2.68 -19.51 57.43
C HIS A 537 -2.95 -18.58 58.61
N LYS A 538 -2.16 -18.68 59.70
CA LYS A 538 -2.28 -17.74 60.83
C LYS A 538 -1.96 -16.31 60.44
N ALA A 539 -0.94 -16.08 59.60
CA ALA A 539 -0.61 -14.76 59.10
C ALA A 539 -1.74 -14.18 58.23
N ILE A 540 -2.37 -15.00 57.39
CA ILE A 540 -3.55 -14.63 56.59
C ILE A 540 -4.71 -14.22 57.51
N ASP A 541 -5.03 -15.00 58.55
CA ASP A 541 -6.08 -14.66 59.51
C ASP A 541 -5.83 -13.33 60.24
N ILE A 542 -4.58 -13.07 60.65
CA ILE A 542 -4.18 -11.80 61.28
C ILE A 542 -4.38 -10.65 60.30
N ARG A 543 -3.99 -10.84 59.04
CA ARG A 543 -4.16 -9.87 57.95
C ARG A 543 -5.64 -9.53 57.74
N HIS A 544 -6.53 -10.52 57.61
CA HIS A 544 -7.96 -10.28 57.38
C HIS A 544 -8.67 -9.60 58.56
N LYS A 545 -8.18 -9.79 59.79
CA LYS A 545 -8.72 -9.12 60.99
C LYS A 545 -8.26 -7.67 61.15
N ASN A 546 -7.22 -7.25 60.42
CA ASN A 546 -6.67 -5.91 60.54
C ASN A 546 -7.54 -4.86 59.79
N ARG A 547 -8.23 -4.02 60.56
CA ARG A 547 -9.13 -2.99 60.02
C ARG A 547 -8.41 -1.93 59.17
N ALA A 548 -7.16 -1.63 59.46
CA ALA A 548 -6.41 -0.57 58.77
C ALA A 548 -6.12 -0.91 57.29
N ILE A 549 -6.02 -2.20 56.96
CA ILE A 549 -5.69 -2.67 55.61
C ILE A 549 -6.90 -3.24 54.86
N LYS A 550 -8.05 -3.39 55.54
CA LYS A 550 -9.30 -3.89 54.97
C LYS A 550 -9.66 -3.22 53.63
N PRO A 551 -9.57 -1.88 53.48
CA PRO A 551 -9.92 -1.22 52.21
C PRO A 551 -8.98 -1.54 51.04
N MET A 552 -7.79 -2.04 51.35
CA MET A 552 -6.69 -2.27 50.40
C MET A 552 -6.59 -3.73 50.00
N THR A 553 -7.44 -4.60 50.56
CA THR A 553 -7.52 -6.03 50.24
C THR A 553 -7.61 -6.24 48.73
N PHE A 554 -8.34 -5.39 48.00
CA PHE A 554 -8.41 -5.44 46.54
C PHE A 554 -7.04 -5.57 45.82
N LEU A 555 -5.97 -4.99 46.38
CA LEU A 555 -4.64 -5.03 45.77
C LEU A 555 -3.90 -6.35 46.05
N PHE A 556 -3.97 -6.88 47.28
CA PHE A 556 -3.11 -7.96 47.75
C PHE A 556 -3.83 -9.27 48.14
N ASP A 557 -5.17 -9.31 48.18
CA ASP A 557 -5.93 -10.46 48.73
C ASP A 557 -5.64 -11.77 47.99
N ALA A 558 -5.41 -11.67 46.68
CA ALA A 558 -5.05 -12.80 45.81
C ALA A 558 -3.64 -13.36 46.05
N TYR A 559 -2.79 -12.62 46.78
CA TYR A 559 -1.40 -12.97 47.01
C TYR A 559 -1.20 -13.41 48.45
N GLU A 560 -0.29 -14.37 48.64
CA GLU A 560 0.17 -14.74 49.97
C GLU A 560 0.91 -13.57 50.63
N PRO A 561 0.96 -13.50 51.98
CA PRO A 561 1.66 -12.45 52.71
C PRO A 561 3.14 -12.27 52.34
N GLN A 562 3.77 -13.25 51.69
CA GLN A 562 5.15 -13.16 51.22
C GLN A 562 5.30 -12.58 49.81
N PHE A 563 4.24 -12.60 48.98
CA PHE A 563 4.27 -12.26 47.55
C PHE A 563 3.43 -11.02 47.19
N TRP A 564 3.11 -10.17 48.15
CA TRP A 564 2.29 -8.97 47.87
C TRP A 564 3.01 -7.87 47.07
N TRP A 565 4.32 -8.01 46.81
CA TRP A 565 5.13 -6.99 46.13
C TRP A 565 6.23 -7.53 45.19
N TRP A 566 6.35 -8.85 45.02
CA TRP A 566 7.28 -9.51 44.09
C TRP A 566 6.57 -10.52 43.22
#